data_AF-E6U277-F1
#
_entry.id   AF-E6U277-F1
#
_cell.length_a   1.000
_cell.length_b   1.000
_cell.length_c   1.000
_cell.angle_alpha   90.00
_cell.angle_beta   90.00
_cell.angle_gamma   90.00
#
_symmetry.space_group_name_H-M   'P 1'
#
loop_
_entity.id
_entity.type
_entity.pdbx_description
1 polymer ?
#
loop_
_entity_poly.entity_id
_entity_poly.type
_entity_poly.pdbx_seq_one_letter_code
_entity_poly.pdbx_strand_id
1 'polypeptide(L)'
;MKHVVMIFILFILNLRIKTLYKFKSNLPTLLYGVFVNFIYYILCNHHLLWEFTSPQLKVKTLRKMHIFLSTPMIILLFLTNMPKKMSMRILHVMKFTIASTIFEWFALRKLNMIVFQHGWTILWSGIVYLKMFVYCYLFTKNRIITGFFSIMSVCFFLFQFRVPLNVNDIGRNIRHVSDQLK
;
A
#
# COMPACT_ATOMS: atom_id res chain seq x y z
N MET A 1 17.66 -9.67 -0.03
CA MET A 1 18.41 -8.39 0.02
C MET A 1 17.74 -7.25 -0.76
N LYS A 2 17.28 -7.45 -2.00
CA LYS A 2 16.70 -6.39 -2.86
C LYS A 2 15.57 -5.56 -2.20
N HIS A 3 14.66 -6.20 -1.47
CA HIS A 3 13.58 -5.52 -0.72
C HIS A 3 14.09 -4.54 0.33
N VAL A 4 15.12 -4.93 1.08
CA VAL A 4 15.72 -4.07 2.12
C VAL A 4 16.40 -2.86 1.48
N VAL A 5 17.10 -3.07 0.36
CA VAL A 5 17.73 -1.98 -0.41
C VAL A 5 16.68 -0.99 -0.90
N MET A 6 15.54 -1.48 -1.41
CA MET A 6 14.43 -0.62 -1.84
C MET A 6 13.87 0.23 -0.69
N ILE A 7 13.61 -0.38 0.48
CA ILE A 7 13.14 0.34 1.67
C ILE A 7 14.17 1.38 2.11
N PHE A 8 15.45 1.01 2.07
CA PHE A 8 16.54 1.91 2.41
C PHE A 8 16.65 3.11 1.44
N ILE A 9 16.45 2.88 0.13
CA ILE A 9 16.37 3.96 -0.86
C ILE A 9 15.19 4.89 -0.55
N LEU A 10 14.01 4.34 -0.26
CA LEU A 10 12.84 5.15 0.12
C LEU A 10 13.10 5.97 1.39
N PHE A 11 13.80 5.39 2.36
CA PHE A 11 14.21 6.09 3.57
C PHE A 11 15.18 7.24 3.26
N ILE A 12 16.22 7.01 2.45
CA ILE A 12 17.15 8.05 2.00
C ILE A 12 16.42 9.17 1.25
N LEU A 13 15.46 8.83 0.39
CA LEU A 13 14.66 9.84 -0.32
C LEU A 13 13.87 10.73 0.65
N ASN A 14 13.27 10.14 1.69
CA ASN A 14 12.57 10.89 2.73
C ASN A 14 13.53 11.80 3.52
N LEU A 15 14.76 11.34 3.79
CA LEU A 15 15.80 12.16 4.43
C LEU A 15 16.22 13.34 3.53
N ARG A 16 16.55 13.07 2.26
CA ARG A 16 17.00 14.10 1.29
C ARG A 16 15.95 15.18 1.07
N ILE A 17 14.68 14.78 0.98
CA ILE A 17 13.55 15.68 0.75
C ILE A 17 13.04 16.28 2.08
N LYS A 18 13.68 15.93 3.20
CA LYS A 18 13.38 16.40 4.56
C LYS A 18 11.91 16.22 4.90
N THR A 19 11.31 15.06 4.62
CA THR A 19 9.88 14.84 4.84
C THR A 19 9.53 14.49 6.30
N LEU A 20 10.53 14.04 7.06
CA LEU A 20 10.34 13.51 8.41
C LEU A 20 9.76 14.52 9.41
N TYR A 21 9.97 15.82 9.24
CA TYR A 21 9.37 16.81 10.16
C TYR A 21 7.83 16.83 10.08
N LYS A 22 7.24 16.43 8.94
CA LYS A 22 5.78 16.29 8.77
C LYS A 22 5.24 14.91 9.17
N PHE A 23 6.10 14.03 9.70
CA PHE A 23 5.67 12.68 10.11
C PHE A 23 4.57 12.75 11.15
N LYS A 24 4.77 13.50 12.24
CA LYS A 24 3.82 13.61 13.35
C LYS A 24 2.47 14.20 12.90
N SER A 25 2.50 15.24 12.05
CA SER A 25 1.26 15.86 11.55
C SER A 25 0.46 14.96 10.61
N ASN A 26 1.13 14.10 9.84
CA ASN A 26 0.48 13.19 8.89
C ASN A 26 0.20 11.81 9.48
N LEU A 27 0.57 11.55 10.73
CA LEU A 27 0.46 10.24 11.36
C LEU A 27 -0.92 9.57 11.19
N PRO A 28 -2.07 10.26 11.34
CA PRO A 28 -3.38 9.63 11.12
C PRO A 28 -3.55 9.09 9.69
N THR A 29 -3.05 9.81 8.69
CA THR A 29 -3.13 9.38 7.28
C THR A 29 -2.15 8.26 6.97
N LEU A 30 -0.96 8.29 7.58
CA LEU A 30 0.01 7.20 7.46
C LEU A 30 -0.57 5.90 8.02
N LEU A 31 -1.17 5.97 9.23
CA LEU A 31 -1.83 4.84 9.86
C LEU A 31 -3.03 4.35 9.04
N TYR A 32 -3.81 5.25 8.45
CA TYR A 32 -4.89 4.87 7.52
C TYR A 32 -4.35 4.04 6.34
N GLY A 33 -3.28 4.48 5.68
CA GLY A 33 -2.68 3.73 4.58
C GLY A 33 -2.14 2.37 4.99
N VAL A 34 -1.44 2.31 6.13
CA VAL A 34 -0.98 1.06 6.76
C VAL A 34 -2.15 0.12 7.04
N PHE A 35 -3.23 0.65 7.62
CA PHE A 35 -4.42 -0.10 8.00
C PHE A 35 -5.14 -0.70 6.80
N VAL A 36 -5.36 0.08 5.72
CA VAL A 36 -5.98 -0.43 4.49
C VAL A 36 -5.13 -1.53 3.86
N ASN A 37 -3.81 -1.34 3.83
CA ASN A 37 -2.89 -2.35 3.28
C ASN A 37 -2.86 -3.62 4.16
N PHE A 38 -3.00 -3.46 5.48
CA PHE A 38 -3.12 -4.58 6.40
C PHE A 38 -4.44 -5.35 6.23
N ILE A 39 -5.57 -4.63 6.07
CA ILE A 39 -6.87 -5.22 5.78
C ILE A 39 -6.83 -6.09 4.52
N TYR A 40 -6.11 -5.68 3.48
CA TYR A 40 -5.95 -6.48 2.27
C TYR A 40 -5.44 -7.89 2.59
N TYR A 41 -4.40 -8.02 3.43
CA TYR A 41 -3.86 -9.34 3.79
C TYR A 41 -4.79 -10.15 4.69
N ILE A 42 -5.67 -9.52 5.46
CA ILE A 42 -6.68 -10.22 6.25
C ILE A 42 -7.77 -10.77 5.33
N LEU A 43 -8.30 -9.93 4.43
CA LEU A 43 -9.42 -10.29 3.56
C LEU A 43 -9.02 -11.25 2.45
N CYS A 44 -7.81 -11.10 1.91
CA CYS A 44 -7.32 -11.89 0.79
C CYS A 44 -6.39 -13.04 1.23
N ASN A 45 -6.31 -13.40 2.52
CA ASN A 45 -5.29 -14.34 3.03
C ASN A 45 -5.16 -15.66 2.25
N HIS A 46 -6.28 -16.20 1.76
CA HIS A 46 -6.33 -17.44 0.99
C HIS A 46 -6.44 -17.24 -0.53
N HIS A 47 -6.50 -15.98 -0.99
CA HIS A 47 -6.69 -15.61 -2.38
C HIS A 47 -5.97 -14.29 -2.68
N LEU A 48 -4.65 -14.31 -2.46
CA LEU A 48 -3.80 -13.14 -2.61
C LEU A 48 -3.66 -12.81 -4.10
N LEU A 49 -3.97 -11.57 -4.45
CA LEU A 49 -3.91 -11.10 -5.84
C LEU A 49 -2.46 -10.85 -6.27
N TRP A 50 -1.60 -10.48 -5.33
CA TRP A 50 -0.18 -10.31 -5.54
C TRP A 50 0.58 -10.65 -4.25
N GLU A 51 1.82 -11.09 -4.39
CA GLU A 51 2.65 -11.50 -3.25
C GLU A 51 4.12 -11.11 -3.44
N PHE A 52 4.80 -10.81 -2.33
CA PHE A 52 6.25 -10.59 -2.35
C PHE A 52 7.03 -11.91 -2.36
N THR A 53 8.06 -11.97 -3.20
CA THR A 53 8.97 -13.12 -3.28
C THR A 53 10.39 -12.72 -2.92
N SER A 54 11.07 -13.56 -2.14
CA SER A 54 12.48 -13.42 -1.86
C SER A 54 13.10 -14.76 -1.46
N PRO A 55 14.30 -15.09 -1.95
CA PRO A 55 15.00 -16.28 -1.49
C PRO A 55 15.67 -16.09 -0.12
N GLN A 56 15.87 -14.85 0.35
CA GLN A 56 16.65 -14.60 1.58
C GLN A 56 15.81 -14.29 2.82
N LEU A 57 14.56 -13.87 2.66
CA LEU A 57 13.71 -13.43 3.77
C LEU A 57 12.38 -14.16 3.74
N LYS A 58 11.87 -14.49 4.93
CA LYS A 58 10.53 -15.04 5.09
C LYS A 58 9.51 -14.04 4.53
N VAL A 59 8.60 -14.51 3.68
CA VAL A 59 7.54 -13.70 3.05
C VAL A 59 6.74 -12.91 4.09
N LYS A 60 6.44 -13.51 5.24
CA LYS A 60 5.75 -12.83 6.36
C LYS A 60 6.50 -11.59 6.86
N THR A 61 7.82 -11.68 7.02
CA THR A 61 8.65 -10.55 7.45
C THR A 61 8.67 -9.46 6.38
N LEU A 62 8.73 -9.84 5.09
CA LEU A 62 8.66 -8.89 3.99
C LEU A 62 7.33 -8.13 3.94
N ARG A 63 6.20 -8.83 4.11
CA ARG A 63 4.89 -8.19 4.19
C ARG A 63 4.86 -7.13 5.30
N LYS A 64 5.30 -7.49 6.52
CA LYS A 64 5.39 -6.55 7.64
C LYS A 64 6.29 -5.35 7.31
N MET A 65 7.48 -5.58 6.76
CA MET A 65 8.40 -4.51 6.37
C MET A 65 7.77 -3.55 5.35
N HIS A 66 7.10 -4.06 4.31
CA HIS A 66 6.48 -3.19 3.32
C HIS A 66 5.26 -2.44 3.87
N ILE A 67 4.40 -3.10 4.64
CA ILE A 67 3.23 -2.47 5.25
C ILE A 67 3.64 -1.38 6.24
N PHE A 68 4.59 -1.65 7.14
CA PHE A 68 4.92 -0.73 8.23
C PHE A 68 6.07 0.24 7.92
N LEU A 69 6.89 -0.02 6.90
CA LEU A 69 7.99 0.87 6.51
C LEU A 69 7.74 1.49 5.14
N SER A 70 7.60 0.69 4.08
CA SER A 70 7.46 1.22 2.71
C SER A 70 6.21 2.09 2.55
N THR A 71 5.04 1.59 2.95
CA THR A 71 3.75 2.29 2.80
C THR A 71 3.72 3.66 3.49
N PRO A 72 4.06 3.80 4.79
CA PRO A 72 4.06 5.12 5.41
C PRO A 72 5.14 6.04 4.82
N MET A 73 6.31 5.53 4.42
CA MET A 73 7.35 6.35 3.79
C MET A 73 6.93 6.90 2.44
N ILE A 74 6.25 6.11 1.59
CA ILE A 74 5.78 6.59 0.29
C ILE A 74 4.62 7.58 0.42
N ILE A 75 3.71 7.34 1.37
CA ILE A 75 2.59 8.26 1.65
C ILE A 75 3.13 9.57 2.22
N LEU A 76 4.09 9.53 3.15
CA LEU A 76 4.69 10.74 3.71
C LEU A 76 5.39 11.57 2.63
N LEU A 77 6.13 10.92 1.74
CA LEU A 77 6.80 11.56 0.62
C LEU A 77 5.82 12.25 -0.32
N PHE A 78 4.70 11.58 -0.61
CA PHE A 78 3.61 12.12 -1.42
C PHE A 78 2.95 13.35 -0.77
N LEU A 79 2.53 13.24 0.50
CA LEU A 79 1.80 14.29 1.22
C LEU A 79 2.65 15.52 1.49
N THR A 80 3.95 15.36 1.76
CA THR A 80 4.82 16.48 2.15
C THR A 80 4.95 17.52 1.05
N ASN A 81 4.99 17.07 -0.20
CA ASN A 81 5.21 17.90 -1.39
C ASN A 81 3.92 18.20 -2.15
N MET A 82 2.77 18.09 -1.48
CA MET A 82 1.47 18.26 -2.12
C MET A 82 1.25 19.73 -2.53
N PRO A 83 1.01 20.04 -3.81
CA PRO A 83 0.83 21.42 -4.25
C PRO A 83 -0.54 21.99 -3.86
N LYS A 84 -0.60 23.32 -3.74
CA LYS A 84 -1.82 24.06 -3.37
C LYS A 84 -2.83 24.15 -4.53
N LYS A 85 -2.35 24.38 -5.76
CA LYS A 85 -3.19 24.50 -6.97
C LYS A 85 -3.78 23.15 -7.39
N MET A 86 -5.03 23.14 -7.83
CA MET A 86 -5.76 21.90 -8.15
C MET A 86 -5.15 21.13 -9.33
N SER A 87 -4.84 21.81 -10.44
CA SER A 87 -4.20 21.22 -11.62
C SER A 87 -2.87 20.55 -11.28
N MET A 88 -2.01 21.26 -10.54
CA MET A 88 -0.73 20.73 -10.05
C MET A 88 -0.92 19.53 -9.12
N ARG A 89 -2.00 19.52 -8.33
CA ARG A 89 -2.34 18.40 -7.44
C ARG A 89 -2.71 17.15 -8.23
N ILE A 90 -3.48 17.28 -9.29
CA ILE A 90 -3.79 16.15 -10.19
C ILE A 90 -2.50 15.61 -10.83
N LEU A 91 -1.66 16.51 -11.37
CA LEU A 91 -0.36 16.12 -11.95
C LEU A 91 0.55 15.43 -10.92
N HIS A 92 0.56 15.90 -9.68
CA HIS A 92 1.36 15.31 -8.61
C HIS A 92 0.90 13.89 -8.26
N VAL A 93 -0.42 13.67 -8.13
CA VAL A 93 -1.01 12.33 -7.94
C VAL A 93 -0.65 11.41 -9.09
N MET A 94 -0.81 11.87 -10.34
CA MET A 94 -0.47 11.08 -11.52
C MET A 94 1.02 10.75 -11.58
N LYS A 95 1.90 11.71 -11.28
CA LYS A 95 3.35 11.50 -11.23
C LYS A 95 3.73 10.41 -10.21
N PHE A 96 3.18 10.47 -9.00
CA PHE A 96 3.46 9.45 -7.97
C PHE A 96 2.88 8.09 -8.33
N THR A 97 1.68 8.06 -8.92
CA THR A 97 1.03 6.83 -9.40
C THR A 97 1.87 6.16 -10.48
N ILE A 98 2.26 6.90 -11.52
CA ILE A 98 3.07 6.41 -12.63
C ILE A 98 4.44 5.95 -12.12
N ALA A 99 5.11 6.75 -11.29
CA ALA A 99 6.40 6.38 -10.71
C ALA A 99 6.34 5.07 -9.90
N SER A 100 5.30 4.91 -9.07
CA SER A 100 5.10 3.69 -8.27
C SER A 100 4.79 2.48 -9.16
N THR A 101 3.99 2.68 -10.20
CA THR A 101 3.63 1.62 -11.16
C THR A 101 4.84 1.17 -11.99
N ILE A 102 5.66 2.10 -12.47
CA ILE A 102 6.90 1.80 -13.19
C ILE A 102 7.87 1.05 -12.28
N PHE A 103 8.00 1.50 -11.03
CA PHE A 103 8.85 0.85 -10.05
C PHE A 103 8.39 -0.59 -9.77
N GLU A 104 7.09 -0.81 -9.60
CA GLU A 104 6.53 -2.16 -9.43
C GLU A 104 6.73 -3.03 -10.68
N TRP A 105 6.54 -2.47 -11.87
CA TRP A 105 6.79 -3.17 -13.12
C TRP A 105 8.25 -3.65 -13.23
N PHE A 106 9.21 -2.80 -12.82
CA PHE A 106 10.61 -3.17 -12.76
C PHE A 106 10.87 -4.27 -11.71
N ALA A 107 10.25 -4.14 -10.53
CA ALA A 107 10.34 -5.13 -9.46
C ALA A 107 9.79 -6.51 -9.88
N LEU A 108 8.71 -6.51 -10.65
CA LEU A 108 8.09 -7.69 -11.24
C LEU A 108 8.97 -8.30 -12.33
N ARG A 109 9.30 -7.54 -13.39
CA ARG A 109 9.92 -8.08 -14.61
C ARG A 109 11.42 -8.33 -14.51
N LYS A 110 12.14 -7.53 -13.72
CA LYS A 110 13.61 -7.56 -13.68
C LYS A 110 14.15 -8.14 -12.38
N LEU A 111 13.41 -7.98 -11.27
CA LEU A 111 13.93 -8.34 -9.96
C LEU A 111 13.30 -9.62 -9.38
N ASN A 112 12.20 -10.12 -9.96
CA ASN A 112 11.41 -11.25 -9.46
C ASN A 112 11.06 -11.08 -7.98
N MET A 113 10.70 -9.85 -7.60
CA MET A 113 10.40 -9.46 -6.22
C MET A 113 8.92 -9.58 -5.87
N ILE A 114 8.06 -9.64 -6.88
CA ILE A 114 6.61 -9.69 -6.76
C ILE A 114 6.11 -10.74 -7.76
N VAL A 115 5.06 -11.46 -7.37
CA VAL A 115 4.33 -12.38 -8.25
C VAL A 115 2.88 -11.98 -8.26
N PHE A 116 2.28 -11.93 -9.46
CA PHE A 116 0.86 -11.68 -9.65
C PHE A 116 0.10 -13.00 -9.79
N GLN A 117 -1.07 -13.06 -9.17
CA GLN A 117 -1.94 -14.23 -9.14
C GLN A 117 -3.39 -13.82 -9.40
N HIS A 118 -4.27 -14.79 -9.67
CA HIS A 118 -5.72 -14.58 -9.73
C HIS A 118 -6.17 -13.44 -10.69
N GLY A 119 -5.51 -13.32 -11.85
CA GLY A 119 -5.84 -12.31 -12.87
C GLY A 119 -5.36 -10.88 -12.53
N TRP A 120 -4.54 -10.71 -11.49
CA TRP A 120 -3.92 -9.43 -11.19
C TRP A 120 -2.93 -9.03 -12.27
N THR A 121 -2.93 -7.74 -12.63
CA THR A 121 -2.06 -7.18 -13.67
C THR A 121 -1.45 -5.87 -13.18
N ILE A 122 -0.43 -5.39 -13.89
CA ILE A 122 0.23 -4.13 -13.54
C ILE A 122 -0.73 -2.93 -13.62
N LEU A 123 -1.77 -3.01 -14.47
CA LEU A 123 -2.81 -1.99 -14.57
C LEU A 123 -3.63 -1.92 -13.28
N TRP A 124 -3.97 -3.08 -12.70
CA TRP A 124 -4.65 -3.14 -11.40
C TRP A 124 -3.80 -2.55 -10.27
N SER A 125 -2.49 -2.83 -10.25
CA SER A 125 -1.58 -2.17 -9.31
C SER A 125 -1.57 -0.65 -9.48
N GLY A 126 -1.53 -0.16 -10.72
CA GLY A 126 -1.61 1.28 -11.00
C GLY A 126 -2.89 1.93 -10.50
N ILE A 127 -4.04 1.27 -10.69
CA ILE A 127 -5.33 1.74 -10.15
C ILE A 127 -5.31 1.75 -8.62
N VAL A 128 -4.71 0.74 -7.96
CA VAL A 128 -4.58 0.72 -6.50
C VAL A 128 -3.68 1.85 -6.01
N TYR A 129 -2.55 2.14 -6.65
CA TYR A 129 -1.71 3.29 -6.27
C TYR A 129 -2.45 4.61 -6.45
N LEU A 130 -3.16 4.78 -7.57
CA LEU A 130 -3.97 5.97 -7.80
C LEU A 130 -4.97 6.18 -6.65
N LYS A 131 -5.72 5.13 -6.32
CA LYS A 131 -6.68 5.12 -5.21
C LYS A 131 -5.99 5.39 -3.87
N MET A 132 -4.87 4.75 -3.60
CA MET A 132 -4.10 4.95 -2.36
C MET A 132 -3.71 6.43 -2.19
N PHE A 133 -3.12 7.06 -3.21
CA PHE A 133 -2.72 8.46 -3.13
C PHE A 133 -3.92 9.42 -3.04
N VAL A 134 -4.97 9.19 -3.84
CA VAL A 134 -6.20 9.99 -3.79
C VAL A 134 -6.87 9.87 -2.42
N TYR A 135 -7.01 8.67 -1.87
CA TYR A 135 -7.65 8.45 -0.58
C TYR A 135 -6.80 8.97 0.58
N CYS A 136 -5.48 8.79 0.54
CA CYS A 136 -4.61 9.43 1.54
C CYS A 136 -4.77 10.95 1.51
N TYR A 137 -4.84 11.57 0.32
CA TYR A 137 -5.10 13.00 0.21
C TYR A 137 -6.49 13.37 0.75
N LEU A 138 -7.56 12.67 0.35
CA LEU A 138 -8.93 12.94 0.81
C LEU A 138 -9.09 12.72 2.32
N PHE A 139 -8.37 11.75 2.90
CA PHE A 139 -8.38 11.48 4.34
C PHE A 139 -7.85 12.67 5.15
N THR A 140 -6.92 13.46 4.59
CA THR A 140 -6.47 14.72 5.23
C THR A 140 -7.55 15.80 5.26
N LYS A 141 -8.59 15.69 4.41
CA LYS A 141 -9.67 16.67 4.28
C LYS A 141 -10.95 16.21 4.96
N ASN A 142 -11.39 14.99 4.70
CA ASN A 142 -12.58 14.41 5.29
C ASN A 142 -12.40 12.90 5.51
N ARG A 143 -12.19 12.51 6.76
CA ARG A 143 -11.91 11.13 7.16
C ARG A 143 -13.12 10.21 6.98
N ILE A 144 -14.32 10.71 7.28
CA ILE A 144 -15.56 9.91 7.27
C ILE A 144 -15.92 9.53 5.83
N ILE A 145 -15.99 10.53 4.94
CA ILE A 145 -16.32 10.32 3.53
C ILE A 145 -15.28 9.40 2.87
N THR A 146 -14.00 9.62 3.16
CA THR A 146 -12.93 8.76 2.64
C THR A 146 -13.05 7.33 3.15
N GLY A 147 -13.39 7.13 4.42
CA GLY A 147 -13.65 5.81 4.99
C GLY A 147 -14.76 5.07 4.26
N PHE A 148 -15.89 5.75 3.99
CA PHE A 148 -17.00 5.19 3.23
C PHE A 148 -16.58 4.76 1.81
N PHE A 149 -15.92 5.64 1.06
CA PHE A 149 -15.42 5.30 -0.29
C PHE A 149 -14.35 4.19 -0.26
N SER A 150 -13.55 4.13 0.81
CA SER A 150 -12.57 3.07 1.02
C SER A 150 -13.25 1.71 1.20
N ILE A 151 -14.33 1.64 1.98
CA ILE A 151 -15.11 0.41 2.17
C ILE A 151 -15.75 -0.01 0.85
N MET A 152 -16.45 0.90 0.15
CA MET A 152 -17.04 0.60 -1.16
C MET A 152 -15.99 0.07 -2.15
N SER A 153 -14.81 0.68 -2.16
CA SER A 153 -13.69 0.26 -2.99
C SER A 153 -13.17 -1.13 -2.68
N VAL A 154 -13.10 -1.49 -1.38
CA VAL A 154 -12.71 -2.83 -0.96
C VAL A 154 -13.76 -3.83 -1.43
N CYS A 155 -15.05 -3.56 -1.19
CA CYS A 155 -16.15 -4.42 -1.66
C CYS A 155 -16.11 -4.64 -3.17
N PHE A 156 -15.88 -3.58 -3.95
CA PHE A 156 -15.73 -3.67 -5.41
C PHE A 156 -14.61 -4.64 -5.82
N PHE A 157 -13.42 -4.51 -5.21
CA PHE A 157 -12.30 -5.39 -5.55
C PHE A 157 -12.52 -6.84 -5.11
N LEU A 158 -13.14 -7.06 -3.94
CA LEU A 158 -13.48 -8.41 -3.49
C LEU A 158 -14.44 -9.09 -4.47
N PHE A 159 -15.44 -8.36 -4.97
CA PHE A 159 -16.38 -8.87 -5.96
C PHE A 159 -15.70 -9.12 -7.32
N GLN A 160 -14.94 -8.14 -7.82
CA GLN A 160 -14.26 -8.21 -9.11
C GLN A 160 -13.31 -9.40 -9.22
N PHE A 161 -12.55 -9.68 -8.15
CA PHE A 161 -11.60 -10.78 -8.11
C PHE A 161 -12.15 -12.05 -7.48
N ARG A 162 -13.46 -12.09 -7.17
CA ARG A 162 -14.17 -13.24 -6.58
C ARG A 162 -13.45 -13.78 -5.35
N VAL A 163 -12.97 -12.89 -4.49
CA VAL A 163 -12.25 -13.27 -3.26
C VAL A 163 -13.22 -14.01 -2.33
N PRO A 164 -12.95 -15.27 -1.96
CA PRO A 164 -13.83 -16.04 -1.09
C PRO A 164 -13.80 -15.45 0.32
N LEU A 165 -14.92 -14.86 0.74
CA LEU A 165 -15.10 -14.35 2.10
C LEU A 165 -15.70 -15.44 2.97
N ASN A 166 -14.86 -16.34 3.49
CA ASN A 166 -15.33 -17.30 4.49
C ASN A 166 -15.28 -16.68 5.89
N VAL A 167 -16.45 -16.43 6.48
CA VAL A 167 -16.58 -15.75 7.78
C VAL A 167 -15.84 -16.51 8.90
N ASN A 168 -15.79 -17.84 8.82
CA ASN A 168 -15.05 -18.68 9.76
C ASN A 168 -13.52 -18.50 9.65
N ASP A 169 -13.03 -18.17 8.45
CA ASP A 169 -11.60 -17.95 8.21
C ASP A 169 -11.17 -16.56 8.68
N ILE A 170 -12.05 -15.56 8.67
CA ILE A 170 -11.77 -14.23 9.24
C ILE A 170 -11.50 -14.34 10.76
N GLY A 171 -12.34 -15.09 11.48
CA GLY A 171 -12.18 -15.31 12.92
C GLY A 171 -10.96 -16.17 13.29
N ARG A 172 -10.51 -17.08 12.42
CA ARG A 172 -9.22 -17.77 12.58
C ARG A 172 -8.04 -16.88 12.21
N ASN A 173 -8.16 -16.03 11.19
CA ASN A 173 -7.10 -15.12 10.76
C ASN A 173 -6.80 -14.05 11.81
N ILE A 174 -7.81 -13.50 12.48
CA ILE A 174 -7.59 -12.54 13.58
C ILE A 174 -6.81 -13.21 14.73
N ARG A 175 -7.14 -14.46 15.08
CA ARG A 175 -6.38 -15.25 16.08
C ARG A 175 -4.97 -15.56 15.60
N HIS A 176 -4.82 -16.00 14.36
CA HIS A 176 -3.51 -16.29 13.79
C HIS A 176 -2.64 -15.04 13.74
N VAL A 177 -3.20 -13.86 13.44
CA VAL A 177 -2.52 -12.56 13.45
C VAL A 177 -2.15 -12.12 14.88
N SER A 178 -3.05 -12.31 15.85
CA SER A 178 -2.77 -12.11 17.29
C SER A 178 -1.56 -12.94 17.74
N ASP A 179 -1.53 -14.22 17.36
CA ASP A 179 -0.42 -15.11 17.68
C ASP A 179 0.86 -14.79 16.88
N GLN A 180 0.77 -13.94 15.85
CA GLN A 180 1.91 -13.41 15.08
C GLN A 180 2.46 -12.09 15.64
N LEU A 181 1.79 -11.50 16.63
CA LEU A 181 2.14 -10.23 17.28
C LEU A 181 2.70 -10.42 18.70
N LYS A 182 2.45 -11.57 19.32
CA LYS A 182 3.23 -12.08 20.46
C LYS A 182 4.58 -12.62 19.96
#